data_AF-A0A8H4XVA6-F1
#
_entry.id   AF-A0A8H4XVA6-F1
#
_cell.length_a   1.000
_cell.length_b   1.000
_cell.length_c   1.000
_cell.angle_alpha   90.00
_cell.angle_beta   90.00
_cell.angle_gamma   90.00
#
_symmetry.space_group_name_H-M   'P 1'
#
loop_
_entity.id
_entity.type
_entity.pdbx_description
1 polymer ?
#
loop_
_entity_poly.entity_id
_entity_poly.type
_entity_poly.pdbx_seq_one_letter_code
_entity_poly.pdbx_strand_id
1 'polypeptide(L)'
;MGLGKVKHVVLVLSGKGGVGKSSVTTQLALSLASAGHSVGILDVDLTGPSIPRMLSIEESKVTQVPGGWAPVLVHEADESKGLGSLHAMSLGFLLPKRGDAVVWRGPKKTAMIRQFLKDVLWDETDYLLIDTPPGTSDEHISLAETLQKDARPGQVAGAV
;
A
#
# COMPACT_ATOMS: atom_id res chain seq x y z
N MET A 1 -12.84 10.64 2.08
CA MET A 1 -11.62 10.21 2.78
C MET A 1 -11.05 9.03 2.02
N GLY A 2 -9.73 8.95 1.81
CA GLY A 2 -9.08 7.93 0.97
C GLY A 2 -9.50 6.49 1.27
N LEU A 3 -9.73 6.15 2.54
CA LEU A 3 -10.15 4.81 2.96
C LEU A 3 -11.68 4.56 2.91
N GLY A 4 -12.49 5.53 2.48
CA GLY A 4 -13.96 5.45 2.59
C GLY A 4 -14.60 4.31 1.79
N LYS A 5 -13.96 3.90 0.69
CA LYS A 5 -14.39 2.81 -0.21
C LYS A 5 -13.64 1.50 0.01
N VAL A 6 -12.80 1.43 1.04
CA VAL A 6 -12.04 0.23 1.40
C VAL A 6 -12.85 -0.57 2.43
N LYS A 7 -13.07 -1.86 2.19
CA LYS A 7 -13.79 -2.74 3.14
C LYS A 7 -12.88 -3.26 4.25
N HIS A 8 -11.72 -3.79 3.87
CA HIS A 8 -10.76 -4.35 4.81
C HIS A 8 -9.37 -3.75 4.62
N VAL A 9 -8.75 -3.33 5.72
CA VAL A 9 -7.36 -2.89 5.79
C VAL A 9 -6.57 -3.95 6.54
N VAL A 10 -5.49 -4.43 5.93
CA VAL A 10 -4.58 -5.44 6.49
C VAL A 10 -3.19 -4.85 6.58
N LEU A 11 -2.65 -4.79 7.79
CA LEU A 11 -1.28 -4.37 8.03
C LEU A 11 -0.35 -5.56 7.87
N VAL A 12 0.68 -5.47 7.02
CA VAL A 12 1.74 -6.48 6.95
C VAL A 12 2.96 -5.98 7.70
N LEU A 13 3.31 -6.66 8.79
CA LEU A 13 4.32 -6.23 9.76
C LEU A 13 5.54 -7.16 9.75
N SER A 14 6.70 -6.65 10.15
CA SER A 14 7.87 -7.51 10.39
C SER A 14 8.77 -6.92 11.47
N GLY A 15 9.32 -7.76 12.35
CA GLY A 15 10.24 -7.28 13.39
C GLY A 15 11.66 -6.98 12.88
N LYS A 16 12.03 -7.45 11.69
CA LYS A 16 13.37 -7.33 11.10
C LYS A 16 13.30 -7.18 9.59
N GLY A 17 14.26 -6.47 9.00
CA GLY A 17 14.42 -6.39 7.55
C GLY A 17 14.88 -7.72 6.95
N GLY A 18 14.55 -7.95 5.68
CA GLY A 18 15.03 -9.12 4.93
C GLY A 18 14.25 -10.42 5.15
N VAL A 19 13.17 -10.42 5.94
CA VAL A 19 12.34 -11.62 6.18
C VAL A 19 11.39 -11.97 5.02
N GLY A 20 11.39 -11.18 3.95
CA GLY A 20 10.50 -11.39 2.81
C GLY A 20 9.10 -10.78 2.95
N LYS A 21 8.90 -9.85 3.90
CA LYS A 21 7.62 -9.15 4.14
C LYS A 21 6.95 -8.66 2.85
N SER A 22 7.65 -7.86 2.02
CA SER A 22 7.09 -7.34 0.77
C SER A 22 6.71 -8.45 -0.21
N SER A 23 7.49 -9.55 -0.25
CA SER A 23 7.15 -10.73 -1.07
C SER A 23 5.90 -11.44 -0.57
N VAL A 24 5.67 -11.49 0.75
CA VAL A 24 4.42 -11.99 1.34
C VAL A 24 3.26 -11.06 0.99
N THR A 25 3.44 -9.74 1.11
CA THR A 25 2.42 -8.74 0.74
C THR A 25 2.02 -8.88 -0.73
N THR A 26 2.98 -8.98 -1.66
CA THR A 26 2.70 -9.15 -3.09
C THR A 26 1.95 -10.45 -3.38
N GLN A 27 2.39 -11.57 -2.82
CA GLN A 27 1.73 -12.87 -3.06
C GLN A 27 0.34 -12.93 -2.45
N LEU A 28 0.14 -12.33 -1.28
CA LEU A 28 -1.18 -12.20 -0.66
C LEU A 28 -2.11 -11.37 -1.54
N ALA A 29 -1.62 -10.25 -2.09
CA ALA A 29 -2.40 -9.41 -3.00
C ALA A 29 -2.82 -10.17 -4.26
N LEU A 30 -1.87 -10.84 -4.91
CA LEU A 30 -2.12 -11.64 -6.12
C LEU A 30 -3.09 -12.79 -5.84
N SER A 31 -2.99 -13.40 -4.66
CA SER A 31 -3.87 -14.51 -4.24
C SER A 31 -5.30 -14.03 -3.99
N LEU A 32 -5.48 -12.89 -3.32
CA LEU A 32 -6.79 -12.26 -3.11
C LEU A 32 -7.42 -11.82 -4.44
N ALA A 33 -6.63 -11.21 -5.32
CA ALA A 33 -7.09 -10.84 -6.67
C ALA A 33 -7.48 -12.08 -7.49
N SER A 34 -6.70 -13.15 -7.42
CA SER A 34 -7.02 -14.44 -8.08
C SER A 34 -8.26 -15.13 -7.52
N ALA A 35 -8.69 -14.76 -6.30
CA ALA A 35 -9.95 -15.18 -5.71
C ALA A 35 -11.13 -14.25 -6.05
N GLY A 36 -10.93 -13.27 -6.94
CA GLY A 36 -11.95 -12.36 -7.45
C GLY A 36 -12.12 -11.06 -6.66
N HIS A 37 -11.28 -10.79 -5.67
CA HIS A 37 -11.37 -9.57 -4.85
C HIS A 37 -10.69 -8.37 -5.50
N SER A 38 -11.25 -7.17 -5.32
CA SER A 38 -10.53 -5.94 -5.65
C SER A 38 -9.49 -5.61 -4.57
N VAL A 39 -8.23 -5.46 -4.99
CA VAL A 39 -7.10 -5.36 -4.07
C VAL A 39 -6.29 -4.10 -4.33
N GLY A 40 -5.95 -3.39 -3.25
CA GLY A 40 -4.97 -2.33 -3.22
C GLY A 40 -3.74 -2.73 -2.42
N ILE A 41 -2.55 -2.33 -2.88
CA ILE A 41 -1.32 -2.39 -2.07
C ILE A 41 -0.83 -0.96 -1.81
N LEU A 42 -0.63 -0.63 -0.54
CA LEU A 42 0.03 0.60 -0.12
C LEU A 42 1.41 0.27 0.45
N ASP A 43 2.45 0.56 -0.32
CA ASP A 43 3.84 0.37 0.05
C ASP A 43 4.42 1.64 0.68
N VAL A 44 4.70 1.55 1.98
CA VAL A 44 5.31 2.62 2.78
C VAL A 44 6.72 2.24 3.26
N ASP A 45 7.27 1.14 2.74
CA ASP A 45 8.60 0.64 3.07
C ASP A 45 9.63 1.01 1.99
N LEU A 46 10.40 2.05 2.26
CA LEU A 46 11.51 2.47 1.39
C LEU A 46 12.78 1.61 1.56
N THR A 47 12.79 0.64 2.48
CA THR A 47 13.98 -0.14 2.86
C THR A 47 13.99 -1.53 2.23
N GLY A 48 14.02 -1.62 0.90
CA GLY A 48 14.15 -2.91 0.20
C GLY A 48 13.85 -2.87 -1.30
N PRO A 49 13.97 -4.01 -2.01
CA PRO A 49 13.38 -4.16 -3.34
C PRO A 49 11.86 -3.93 -3.23
N SER A 50 11.37 -2.92 -3.94
CA SER A 50 10.06 -2.33 -3.70
C SER A 50 8.92 -3.12 -4.36
N ILE A 51 7.69 -2.98 -3.82
CA ILE A 51 6.47 -3.54 -4.42
C ILE A 51 6.35 -3.18 -5.92
N PRO A 52 6.60 -1.93 -6.35
CA PRO A 52 6.64 -1.59 -7.77
C PRO A 52 7.54 -2.49 -8.63
N ARG A 53 8.70 -2.89 -8.12
CA ARG A 53 9.61 -3.80 -8.83
C ARG A 53 9.03 -5.21 -8.93
N MET A 54 8.50 -5.73 -7.83
CA MET A 54 7.92 -7.07 -7.79
C MET A 54 6.74 -7.22 -8.76
N LEU A 55 6.00 -6.14 -8.98
CA LEU A 55 4.87 -6.07 -9.90
C LEU A 55 5.25 -5.61 -11.31
N SER A 56 6.53 -5.36 -11.59
CA SER A 56 7.01 -4.85 -12.90
C SER A 56 6.37 -3.51 -13.33
N ILE A 57 6.05 -2.65 -12.36
CA ILE A 57 5.47 -1.31 -12.54
C ILE A 57 6.40 -0.20 -12.05
N GLU A 58 7.69 -0.49 -11.87
CA GLU A 58 8.66 0.46 -11.29
C GLU A 58 8.87 1.75 -12.10
N GLU A 59 8.56 1.73 -13.40
CA GLU A 59 8.62 2.90 -14.28
C GLU A 59 7.30 3.70 -14.33
N SER A 60 6.25 3.20 -13.67
CA SER A 60 4.97 3.91 -13.57
C SER A 60 5.10 5.16 -12.73
N LYS A 61 4.34 6.19 -13.09
CA LYS A 61 4.27 7.45 -12.34
C LYS A 61 2.91 7.57 -11.68
N VAL A 62 2.89 8.10 -10.46
CA VAL A 62 1.65 8.46 -9.79
C VAL A 62 1.02 9.64 -10.51
N THR A 63 -0.25 9.50 -10.88
CA THR A 63 -1.01 10.56 -11.52
C THR A 63 -1.75 11.36 -10.46
N GLN A 64 -1.50 12.67 -10.42
CA GLN A 64 -2.29 13.58 -9.61
C GLN A 64 -3.60 13.88 -10.35
N VAL A 65 -4.72 13.69 -9.66
CA VAL A 65 -6.07 13.88 -10.19
C VAL A 65 -6.85 14.84 -9.28
N PRO A 66 -7.97 15.44 -9.75
CA PRO A 66 -8.80 16.25 -8.88
C PRO A 66 -9.20 15.48 -7.62
N GLY A 67 -8.81 15.99 -6.45
CA GLY A 67 -9.11 15.40 -5.15
C GLY A 67 -8.05 14.46 -4.57
N GLY A 68 -6.96 14.14 -5.28
CA GLY A 68 -5.91 13.30 -4.71
C GLY A 68 -4.95 12.65 -5.71
N TRP A 69 -4.49 11.45 -5.37
CA TRP A 69 -3.61 10.62 -6.20
C TRP A 69 -4.34 9.36 -6.63
N ALA A 70 -4.26 9.06 -7.93
CA ALA A 70 -4.73 7.78 -8.45
C ALA A 70 -3.64 6.71 -8.21
N PRO A 71 -3.99 5.55 -7.63
CA PRO A 71 -3.04 4.44 -7.53
C PRO A 71 -2.73 3.89 -8.93
N VAL A 72 -1.55 3.27 -9.06
CA VAL A 72 -1.12 2.65 -10.31
C VAL A 72 -1.88 1.33 -10.50
N LEU A 73 -2.57 1.19 -11.62
CA LEU A 73 -3.19 -0.06 -12.02
C LEU A 73 -2.12 -1.10 -12.38
N VAL A 74 -2.22 -2.29 -11.81
CA VAL A 74 -1.37 -3.44 -12.12
C VAL A 74 -2.05 -4.32 -13.18
N HIS A 75 -3.30 -4.67 -12.93
CA HIS A 75 -4.18 -5.31 -13.91
C HIS A 75 -5.65 -5.04 -13.56
N GLU A 76 -6.48 -5.00 -14.60
CA GLU A 76 -7.93 -4.87 -14.47
C GLU A 76 -8.56 -6.12 -13.87
N ALA A 77 -9.81 -5.99 -13.41
CA ALA A 77 -10.65 -7.13 -13.13
C ALA A 77 -11.04 -7.85 -14.45
N ASP A 78 -11.11 -9.16 -14.41
CA ASP A 78 -11.56 -10.00 -15.52
C ASP A 78 -12.59 -11.00 -15.00
N GLU A 79 -13.87 -10.62 -15.12
CA GLU A 79 -15.02 -11.43 -14.68
C GLU A 79 -15.03 -12.81 -15.34
N SER A 80 -14.56 -12.92 -16.59
CA SER A 80 -14.53 -14.19 -17.33
C SER A 80 -13.58 -15.22 -16.70
N LYS A 81 -12.58 -14.74 -15.96
CA LYS A 81 -11.60 -15.55 -15.24
C LYS A 81 -11.80 -15.55 -13.73
N GLY A 82 -12.82 -14.84 -13.23
CA GLY A 82 -13.00 -14.61 -11.80
C GLY A 82 -11.84 -13.86 -11.15
N LEU A 83 -11.13 -13.02 -11.91
CA LEU A 83 -9.97 -12.25 -11.44
C LEU A 83 -10.41 -10.85 -11.01
N GLY A 84 -10.07 -10.44 -9.80
CA GLY A 84 -10.30 -9.08 -9.31
C GLY A 84 -9.22 -8.09 -9.78
N SER A 85 -9.48 -6.79 -9.61
CA SER A 85 -8.52 -5.74 -9.98
C SER A 85 -7.40 -5.63 -8.95
N LEU A 86 -6.21 -5.23 -9.39
CA LEU A 86 -5.07 -4.98 -8.52
C LEU A 86 -4.47 -3.61 -8.79
N HIS A 87 -4.35 -2.81 -7.73
CA HIS A 87 -3.77 -1.47 -7.75
C HIS A 87 -2.64 -1.35 -6.73
N ALA A 88 -1.67 -0.49 -7.00
CA ALA A 88 -0.53 -0.25 -6.11
C ALA A 88 -0.25 1.26 -5.96
N MET A 89 0.07 1.67 -4.74
CA MET A 89 0.64 2.97 -4.41
C MET A 89 1.93 2.74 -3.61
N SER A 90 3.01 3.44 -3.94
CA SER A 90 4.30 3.27 -3.27
C SER A 90 5.03 4.61 -3.14
N LEU A 91 5.75 4.79 -2.04
CA LEU A 91 6.75 5.87 -1.91
C LEU A 91 7.81 5.80 -3.03
N GLY A 92 8.07 4.60 -3.58
CA GLY A 92 9.01 4.40 -4.67
C GLY A 92 8.65 5.15 -5.96
N PHE A 93 7.37 5.41 -6.21
CA PHE A 93 6.93 6.19 -7.38
C PHE A 93 7.25 7.68 -7.30
N LEU A 94 7.52 8.19 -6.09
CA LEU A 94 7.85 9.59 -5.85
C LEU A 94 9.35 9.87 -5.97
N LEU A 95 10.17 8.84 -6.22
CA LEU A 95 11.61 8.99 -6.39
C LEU A 95 11.94 9.48 -7.82
N PRO A 96 12.87 10.45 -7.99
CA PRO A 96 13.19 10.99 -9.31
C PRO A 96 13.82 9.96 -10.26
N LYS A 97 14.70 9.10 -9.72
CA LYS A 97 15.36 8.03 -10.47
C LYS A 97 15.42 6.73 -9.67
N ARG A 98 15.50 5.63 -10.42
CA ARG A 98 15.74 4.29 -9.90
C ARG A 98 17.04 4.25 -9.10
N GLY A 99 16.96 3.79 -7.85
CA GLY A 99 18.12 3.65 -6.97
C GLY A 99 18.50 4.92 -6.20
N ASP A 100 17.76 6.02 -6.37
CA ASP A 100 17.95 7.22 -5.55
C ASP A 100 17.62 6.88 -4.08
N ALA A 101 18.65 6.79 -3.26
CA ALA A 101 18.51 6.68 -1.83
C ALA A 101 18.15 8.07 -1.27
N VAL A 102 16.87 8.34 -1.09
CA VAL A 102 16.44 9.54 -0.37
C VAL A 102 16.42 9.22 1.12
N VAL A 103 17.14 10.03 1.91
CA VAL A 103 17.09 9.93 3.38
C VAL A 103 15.79 10.57 3.86
N TRP A 104 14.73 9.75 3.95
CA TRP A 104 13.47 10.15 4.55
C TRP A 104 13.59 10.04 6.07
N ARG A 105 13.76 11.19 6.75
CA ARG A 105 13.74 11.24 8.21
C ARG A 105 12.34 10.93 8.74
N GLY A 106 12.25 10.30 9.91
CA GLY A 106 11.00 9.80 10.53
C GLY A 106 9.79 10.74 10.40
N PRO A 107 9.86 12.02 10.80
CA PRO A 107 8.71 12.93 10.70
C PRO A 107 8.17 13.12 9.28
N LYS A 108 9.07 13.19 8.28
CA LYS A 108 8.69 13.36 6.87
C LYS A 108 8.02 12.10 6.34
N LYS A 109 8.56 10.93 6.70
CA LYS A 109 7.98 9.63 6.32
C LYS A 109 6.60 9.44 6.94
N THR A 110 6.44 9.72 8.23
CA THR A 110 5.14 9.68 8.93
C THR A 110 4.12 10.63 8.29
N ALA A 111 4.52 11.85 7.94
CA ALA A 111 3.63 12.80 7.26
C ALA A 111 3.18 12.27 5.88
N MET A 112 4.09 11.66 5.12
CA MET A 112 3.74 11.05 3.83
C MET A 112 2.80 9.86 3.95
N ILE A 113 3.01 8.99 4.95
CA ILE A 113 2.11 7.86 5.21
C ILE A 113 0.70 8.37 5.49
N ARG A 114 0.56 9.37 6.36
CA ARG A 114 -0.73 10.02 6.64
C ARG A 114 -1.35 10.62 5.38
N GLN A 115 -0.53 11.25 4.54
CA GLN A 115 -1.00 11.81 3.28
C GLN A 115 -1.52 10.71 2.34
N PHE A 116 -0.83 9.56 2.23
CA PHE A 116 -1.32 8.46 1.41
C PHE A 116 -2.66 7.90 1.88
N LEU A 117 -2.82 7.70 3.19
CA LEU A 117 -4.10 7.21 3.74
C LEU A 117 -5.26 8.16 3.47
N LYS A 118 -4.98 9.45 3.37
CA LYS A 118 -5.99 10.50 3.18
C LYS A 118 -6.29 10.78 1.71
N ASP A 119 -5.26 10.93 0.90
CA ASP A 119 -5.30 11.55 -0.42
C ASP A 119 -5.17 10.52 -1.57
N VAL A 120 -4.87 9.25 -1.29
CA VAL A 120 -4.97 8.21 -2.33
C VAL A 120 -6.43 7.87 -2.53
N LEU A 121 -6.87 7.98 -3.78
CA LEU A 121 -8.24 7.72 -4.19
C LEU A 121 -8.38 6.24 -4.54
N TRP A 122 -8.66 5.43 -3.52
CA TRP A 122 -9.05 4.04 -3.71
C TRP A 122 -10.49 3.98 -4.23
N ASP A 123 -10.70 3.22 -5.30
CA ASP A 123 -12.04 2.83 -5.74
C ASP A 123 -12.62 1.76 -4.80
N GLU A 124 -13.73 1.12 -5.20
CA GLU A 124 -14.33 0.03 -4.42
C GLU A 124 -13.33 -1.12 -4.24
N THR A 125 -12.74 -1.17 -3.04
CA THR A 125 -11.60 -2.03 -2.73
C THR A 125 -11.98 -2.98 -1.59
N ASP A 126 -11.98 -4.28 -1.86
CA ASP A 126 -12.25 -5.28 -0.83
C ASP A 126 -11.12 -5.34 0.20
N TYR A 127 -9.86 -5.38 -0.26
CA TYR A 127 -8.69 -5.48 0.60
C TYR A 127 -7.62 -4.45 0.25
N LEU A 128 -7.24 -3.64 1.24
CA LEU A 128 -6.05 -2.79 1.18
C LEU A 128 -4.96 -3.40 2.06
N LEU A 129 -3.90 -3.91 1.43
CA LEU A 129 -2.72 -4.40 2.11
C LEU A 129 -1.71 -3.27 2.28
N ILE A 130 -1.24 -3.02 3.50
CA ILE A 130 -0.25 -1.98 3.79
C ILE A 130 1.09 -2.65 4.12
N ASP A 131 2.07 -2.50 3.23
CA ASP A 131 3.43 -2.99 3.44
C ASP A 131 4.20 -1.99 4.31
N THR A 132 4.33 -2.30 5.59
CA THR A 132 4.96 -1.40 6.57
C THR A 132 6.48 -1.55 6.59
N PRO A 133 7.26 -0.55 7.04
CA PRO A 133 8.71 -0.71 7.25
C PRO A 133 9.05 -1.85 8.24
N PRO A 134 10.27 -2.39 8.27
CA PRO A 134 10.65 -3.35 9.31
C PRO A 134 10.88 -2.68 10.67
N GLY A 135 10.60 -3.42 11.74
CA GLY A 135 10.86 -3.03 13.13
C GLY A 135 9.57 -2.77 13.92
N THR A 136 9.74 -2.10 15.06
CA THR A 136 8.66 -1.62 15.94
C THR A 136 8.78 -0.12 16.20
N SER A 137 9.39 0.60 15.25
CA SER A 137 9.65 2.04 15.29
C SER A 137 8.36 2.86 15.48
N ASP A 138 8.50 4.13 15.90
CA ASP A 138 7.40 5.10 16.05
C ASP A 138 6.48 5.21 14.81
N GLU A 139 6.98 4.83 13.63
CA GLU A 139 6.26 4.74 12.37
C GLU A 139 5.05 3.78 12.46
N HIS A 140 5.22 2.63 13.11
CA HIS A 140 4.13 1.65 13.28
C HIS A 140 3.06 2.16 14.24
N ILE A 141 3.48 2.79 15.34
CA ILE A 141 2.58 3.37 16.34
C ILE A 141 1.77 4.49 15.67
N SER A 142 2.44 5.41 14.96
CA SER A 142 1.72 6.50 14.29
C SER A 142 0.79 5.99 13.18
N LEU A 143 1.16 4.93 12.45
CA LEU A 143 0.29 4.32 11.45
C LEU A 143 -0.95 3.71 12.10
N ALA A 144 -0.76 2.92 13.17
CA ALA A 144 -1.84 2.33 13.93
C ALA A 144 -2.77 3.39 14.54
N GLU A 145 -2.22 4.46 15.13
CA GLU A 145 -3.00 5.59 15.66
C GLU A 145 -3.79 6.32 14.58
N THR A 146 -3.22 6.49 13.38
CA THR A 146 -3.91 7.15 12.26
C THR A 146 -5.05 6.27 11.77
N LEU A 147 -4.81 4.98 11.59
CA LEU A 147 -5.85 4.02 11.20
C LEU A 147 -6.96 3.91 12.25
N GLN A 148 -6.64 3.94 13.54
CA GLN A 148 -7.66 3.94 14.60
C GLN A 148 -8.57 5.19 14.55
N LYS A 149 -8.05 6.33 14.07
CA LYS A 149 -8.82 7.57 13.96
C LYS A 149 -9.65 7.64 12.68
N ASP A 150 -9.08 7.16 11.57
CA ASP A 150 -9.63 7.40 10.22
C ASP A 150 -10.38 6.19 9.65
N ALA A 151 -10.15 4.98 10.17
CA ALA A 151 -10.85 3.78 9.73
C ALA A 151 -12.21 3.62 10.44
N ARG A 152 -13.19 3.07 9.71
CA ARG A 152 -14.50 2.74 10.28
C ARG A 152 -14.38 1.55 11.25
N PRO A 153 -15.29 1.43 12.23
CA PRO A 153 -15.32 0.25 13.11
C PRO A 153 -15.35 -1.05 12.31
N GLY A 154 -14.43 -1.98 12.61
CA GLY A 154 -14.30 -3.27 11.92
C GLY A 154 -13.59 -3.24 10.55
N GLN A 155 -13.17 -2.06 10.06
CA GLN A 155 -12.47 -1.92 8.78
C GLN A 155 -11.02 -2.41 8.84
N VAL A 156 -10.37 -2.34 9.99
CA VAL A 156 -9.05 -2.94 10.20
C VAL A 156 -9.25 -4.42 10.52
N ALA A 157 -9.01 -5.29 9.55
CA ALA A 157 -9.27 -6.72 9.66
C ALA A 157 -8.23 -7.44 10.53
N GLY A 158 -7.04 -6.86 10.68
CA GLY A 158 -5.97 -7.40 11.52
C GLY A 158 -4.57 -6.95 11.07
N ALA A 159 -3.56 -7.58 11.65
CA ALA A 159 -2.17 -7.47 11.24
C ALA A 159 -1.62 -8.88 10.97
N VAL A 160 -0.80 -9.01 9.94
CA VAL A 160 -0.18 -10.27 9.49
C VAL A 160 1.33 -10.12 9.49
#